data_AF-A0A1F2Z5A0-F1
#
_entry.id   AF-A0A1F2Z5A0-F1
#
_cell.length_a   1.000
_cell.length_b   1.000
_cell.length_c   1.000
_cell.angle_alpha   90.00
_cell.angle_beta   90.00
_cell.angle_gamma   90.00
#
_symmetry.space_group_name_H-M   'P 1'
#
loop_
_entity.id
_entity.type
_entity.pdbx_description
1 polymer ?
#
loop_
_entity_poly.entity_id
_entity_poly.type
_entity_poly.pdbx_seq_one_letter_code
_entity_poly.pdbx_strand_id
1 'polypeptide(L)'
;MTFVHEICTAEIFNYLSLPQGLTEDKKTNPLGRNLIFDVDSRSALIPHPFHYSDYPDRRISFYVAGKCFSVWELVQRSDGPDRVEISFDRKFEAYDRSNVISLLRQAVAILRNEPVCLLPIVELNAWP
;
A
#
# COMPACT_ATOMS: atom_id res chain seq x y z
N MET A 1 -0.32 15.70 8.06
CA MET A 1 -0.83 14.51 7.34
C MET A 1 -0.85 14.78 5.85
N THR A 2 0.32 14.62 5.22
CA THR A 2 0.45 14.68 3.77
C THR A 2 1.41 13.58 3.39
N PHE A 3 0.90 12.55 2.70
CA PHE A 3 1.79 11.59 2.07
C PHE A 3 2.71 12.32 1.09
N VAL A 4 3.98 11.95 1.07
CA VAL A 4 5.00 12.45 0.14
C VAL A 4 5.54 11.30 -0.70
N HIS A 5 6.10 11.61 -1.88
CA HIS A 5 6.77 10.64 -2.74
C HIS A 5 8.26 10.96 -2.81
N GLU A 6 9.05 10.39 -1.92
CA GLU A 6 10.45 10.75 -1.71
C GLU A 6 11.32 9.52 -1.42
N ILE A 7 12.65 9.72 -1.44
CA ILE A 7 13.62 8.66 -1.16
C ILE A 7 13.49 8.19 0.29
N CYS A 8 13.29 6.90 0.49
CA CYS A 8 13.30 6.28 1.80
C CYS A 8 14.73 6.12 2.31
N THR A 9 15.10 6.97 3.27
CA THR A 9 16.35 6.87 4.04
C THR A 9 16.21 5.86 5.18
N ALA A 10 17.32 5.47 5.81
CA ALA A 10 17.30 4.62 6.99
C ALA A 10 16.51 5.25 8.16
N GLU A 11 16.55 6.57 8.29
CA GLU A 11 15.78 7.33 9.30
C GLU A 11 14.28 7.19 9.04
N ILE A 12 13.83 7.45 7.80
CA ILE A 12 12.42 7.30 7.40
C ILE A 12 11.95 5.86 7.59
N PHE A 13 12.75 4.88 7.15
CA PHE A 13 12.43 3.46 7.33
C PHE A 13 12.15 3.10 8.80
N ASN A 14 12.99 3.60 9.71
CA ASN A 14 12.83 3.37 11.15
C ASN A 14 11.63 4.14 11.72
N TYR A 15 11.40 5.39 11.32
CA TYR A 15 10.24 6.18 11.74
C TYR A 15 8.91 5.50 11.38
N LEU A 16 8.84 4.94 10.17
CA LEU A 16 7.68 4.19 9.68
C LEU A 16 7.51 2.82 10.36
N SER A 17 8.45 2.43 11.23
CA SER A 17 8.46 1.13 11.93
C SER A 17 8.44 -0.06 10.96
N LEU A 18 9.08 0.06 9.79
CA LEU A 18 9.06 -0.97 8.76
C LEU A 18 9.85 -2.24 9.21
N PRO A 19 9.39 -3.44 8.85
CA PRO A 19 10.07 -4.68 9.23
C PRO A 19 11.45 -4.80 8.58
N GLN A 20 12.48 -5.11 9.38
CA GLN A 20 13.88 -5.23 8.91
C GLN A 20 14.05 -6.21 7.74
N GLY A 21 13.24 -7.29 7.69
CA GLY A 21 13.27 -8.27 6.59
C GLY A 21 12.97 -7.70 5.20
N LEU A 22 12.38 -6.50 5.10
CA LEU A 22 12.23 -5.80 3.82
C LEU A 22 13.58 -5.42 3.21
N THR A 23 14.58 -5.14 4.03
CA THR A 23 15.91 -4.74 3.55
C THR A 23 16.70 -5.89 2.93
N GLU A 24 16.31 -7.13 3.23
CA GLU A 24 16.93 -8.36 2.73
C GLU A 24 16.40 -8.75 1.33
N ASP A 25 15.18 -8.35 0.99
CA ASP A 25 14.57 -8.63 -0.32
C ASP A 25 15.00 -7.60 -1.38
N LYS A 26 15.87 -8.01 -2.30
CA LYS A 26 16.34 -7.14 -3.40
C LYS A 26 15.22 -6.52 -4.24
N LYS A 27 14.07 -7.19 -4.39
CA LYS A 27 12.96 -6.69 -5.20
C LYS A 27 12.15 -5.63 -4.47
N THR A 28 11.95 -5.79 -3.17
CA THR A 28 11.06 -4.93 -2.39
C THR A 28 11.79 -4.02 -1.41
N ASN A 29 13.12 -4.10 -1.32
CA ASN A 29 13.94 -3.27 -0.44
C ASN A 29 13.64 -1.78 -0.67
N PRO A 30 13.07 -1.09 0.34
CA PRO A 30 12.68 0.31 0.23
C PRO A 30 13.85 1.29 0.27
N LEU A 31 14.98 0.92 0.89
CA LEU A 31 16.07 1.86 1.16
C LEU A 31 16.69 2.40 -0.13
N GLY A 32 16.82 3.72 -0.22
CA GLY A 32 17.36 4.41 -1.39
C GLY A 32 16.41 4.47 -2.58
N ARG A 33 15.15 4.07 -2.42
CA ARG A 33 14.10 4.15 -3.44
C ARG A 33 13.05 5.20 -3.08
N ASN A 34 12.40 5.75 -4.09
CA ASN A 34 11.23 6.59 -3.87
C ASN A 34 10.08 5.73 -3.34
N LEU A 35 9.52 6.14 -2.21
CA LEU A 35 8.33 5.55 -1.59
C LEU A 35 7.27 6.62 -1.40
N ILE A 36 6.03 6.16 -1.29
CA ILE A 36 4.93 7.01 -0.86
C ILE A 36 4.72 6.78 0.62
N PHE A 37 4.96 7.78 1.47
CA PHE A 37 4.88 7.62 2.91
C PHE A 37 4.39 8.87 3.63
N ASP A 38 3.89 8.66 4.85
CA ASP A 38 3.53 9.70 5.80
C ASP A 38 4.10 9.33 7.17
N VAL A 39 5.01 10.17 7.67
CA VAL A 39 5.70 9.94 8.94
C VAL A 39 4.78 10.15 10.14
N ASP A 40 3.79 11.04 10.05
CA ASP A 40 2.85 11.34 11.15
C ASP A 40 2.00 10.11 11.47
N SER A 41 1.45 9.48 10.43
CA SER A 41 0.65 8.26 10.56
C SER A 41 1.48 6.98 10.55
N ARG A 42 2.81 7.09 10.40
CA ARG A 42 3.74 5.96 10.24
C ARG A 42 3.29 5.00 9.14
N SER A 43 2.86 5.55 8.01
CA SER A 43 2.28 4.79 6.91
C SER A 43 3.16 4.81 5.66
N ALA A 44 3.24 3.69 4.95
CA ALA A 44 4.05 3.57 3.75
C ALA A 44 3.38 2.69 2.70
N LEU A 45 3.39 3.13 1.44
CA LEU A 45 2.98 2.35 0.30
C LEU A 45 4.21 1.99 -0.52
N ILE A 46 4.46 0.69 -0.63
CA ILE A 46 5.58 0.11 -1.37
C ILE A 46 5.00 -0.66 -2.56
N PRO A 47 5.01 -0.09 -3.77
CA PRO A 47 4.52 -0.80 -4.92
C PRO A 47 5.55 -1.86 -5.37
N HIS A 48 5.08 -3.06 -5.71
CA HIS A 48 5.95 -4.08 -6.27
C HIS A 48 6.25 -3.75 -7.74
N PRO A 49 7.40 -4.20 -8.27
CA PRO A 49 7.65 -4.16 -9.71
C PRO A 49 6.54 -4.92 -10.46
N PHE A 50 6.14 -4.42 -11.63
CA PHE A 50 5.21 -5.14 -12.49
C PHE A 50 5.78 -6.51 -12.86
N HIS A 51 4.92 -7.53 -12.77
CA HIS A 51 5.24 -8.88 -13.20
C HIS A 51 4.31 -9.26 -14.36
N TYR A 52 4.84 -9.95 -15.37
CA TYR A 52 4.10 -10.27 -16.60
C TYR A 52 2.86 -11.15 -16.35
N SER A 53 2.88 -11.97 -15.29
CA SER A 53 1.76 -12.87 -14.95
C SER A 53 0.55 -12.12 -14.40
N ASP A 54 0.79 -10.96 -13.79
CA ASP A 54 -0.23 -10.23 -13.05
C ASP A 54 -0.63 -8.96 -13.79
N TYR A 55 0.13 -8.54 -14.80
CA TYR A 55 -0.19 -7.38 -15.62
C TYR A 55 -1.58 -7.52 -16.29
N PRO A 56 -2.43 -6.49 -16.24
CA PRO A 56 -2.16 -5.10 -15.81
C PRO A 56 -2.29 -4.84 -14.30
N ASP A 57 -2.65 -5.83 -13.50
CA ASP A 57 -2.81 -5.69 -12.06
C ASP A 57 -1.45 -5.45 -11.37
N ARG A 58 -1.50 -4.74 -10.24
CA ARG A 58 -0.30 -4.37 -9.48
C ARG A 58 -0.43 -4.78 -8.03
N ARG A 59 0.54 -5.57 -7.58
CA ARG A 59 0.71 -5.87 -6.16
C ARG A 59 1.36 -4.71 -5.41
N ILE A 60 0.83 -4.40 -4.25
CA ILE A 60 1.26 -3.31 -3.38
C ILE A 60 1.35 -3.84 -1.95
N SER A 61 2.41 -3.46 -1.23
CA SER A 61 2.49 -3.64 0.21
C SER A 61 2.21 -2.31 0.90
N PHE A 62 1.15 -2.26 1.69
CA PHE A 62 0.80 -1.07 2.47
C PHE A 62 1.10 -1.31 3.94
N TYR A 63 1.84 -0.40 4.57
CA TYR A 63 2.25 -0.49 5.96
C TYR A 63 1.60 0.63 6.76
N VAL A 64 1.13 0.32 7.96
CA VAL A 64 0.70 1.30 8.97
C VAL A 64 1.28 0.88 10.32
N ALA A 65 2.14 1.71 10.90
CA ALA A 65 2.86 1.45 12.15
C ALA A 65 3.53 0.06 12.19
N GLY A 66 4.18 -0.32 11.08
CA GLY A 66 4.87 -1.60 10.92
C GLY A 66 3.99 -2.81 10.58
N LYS A 67 2.67 -2.69 10.65
CA LYS A 67 1.76 -3.76 10.19
C LYS A 67 1.60 -3.71 8.67
N CYS A 68 1.82 -4.85 8.02
CA CYS A 68 1.65 -5.01 6.56
C CYS A 68 0.21 -5.40 6.20
N PHE A 69 -0.32 -4.75 5.16
CA PHE A 69 -1.57 -5.08 4.48
C PHE A 69 -1.25 -5.39 3.03
N SER A 70 -1.71 -6.54 2.55
CA SER A 70 -1.60 -6.90 1.14
C SER A 70 -2.64 -6.12 0.36
N VAL A 71 -2.20 -5.43 -0.69
CA VAL A 71 -3.04 -4.60 -1.53
C VAL A 71 -2.84 -4.99 -3.00
N TRP A 72 -3.93 -5.00 -3.76
CA TRP A 72 -3.92 -5.18 -5.21
C TRP A 72 -4.63 -4.02 -5.88
N GLU A 73 -3.97 -3.38 -6.83
CA GLU A 73 -4.62 -2.48 -7.78
C GLU A 73 -5.02 -3.33 -8.99
N LEU A 74 -6.33 -3.49 -9.20
CA LEU A 74 -6.91 -4.31 -10.26
C LEU A 74 -7.44 -3.40 -11.36
N VAL A 75 -7.00 -3.61 -12.60
CA VAL A 75 -7.25 -2.69 -13.72
C VAL A 75 -7.63 -3.47 -14.98
N GLN A 76 -8.60 -2.98 -15.76
CA GLN A 76 -8.99 -3.55 -17.06
C GLN A 76 -9.38 -5.04 -17.02
N ARG A 77 -9.88 -5.52 -15.88
CA ARG A 77 -10.32 -6.91 -15.74
C ARG A 77 -11.71 -7.10 -16.34
N SER A 78 -11.97 -8.30 -16.87
CA SER A 78 -13.29 -8.68 -17.37
C SER A 78 -14.29 -9.03 -16.25
N ASP A 79 -13.80 -9.26 -15.03
CA ASP A 79 -14.60 -9.70 -13.88
C ASP A 79 -15.22 -8.56 -13.07
N GLY A 80 -14.93 -7.30 -13.41
CA GLY A 80 -15.50 -6.15 -12.73
C GLY A 80 -14.78 -4.84 -13.03
N PRO A 81 -15.26 -3.73 -12.46
CA PRO A 81 -14.61 -2.43 -12.61
C PRO A 81 -13.24 -2.38 -11.91
N ASP A 82 -12.42 -1.43 -12.35
CA ASP A 82 -11.14 -1.08 -11.73
C ASP A 82 -11.34 -0.75 -10.24
N ARG A 83 -10.46 -1.27 -9.40
CA ARG A 83 -10.57 -1.17 -7.94
C ARG A 83 -9.25 -1.44 -7.25
N VAL A 84 -9.18 -1.06 -5.98
CA VAL A 84 -8.08 -1.45 -5.09
C VAL A 84 -8.62 -2.41 -4.06
N GLU A 85 -8.07 -3.62 -3.99
CA GLU A 85 -8.43 -4.62 -3.00
C GLU A 85 -7.41 -4.60 -1.86
N ILE A 86 -7.88 -4.57 -0.61
CA ILE A 86 -7.03 -4.68 0.59
C ILE A 86 -7.46 -5.89 1.42
N SER A 87 -6.49 -6.67 1.90
CA SER A 87 -6.74 -7.80 2.80
C SER A 87 -6.52 -7.41 4.26
N PHE A 88 -7.50 -7.70 5.11
CA PHE A 88 -7.42 -7.56 6.56
C PHE A 88 -7.48 -8.92 7.26
N ASP A 89 -6.77 -9.05 8.39
CA ASP A 89 -6.96 -10.20 9.26
C ASP A 89 -8.38 -10.23 9.84
N ARG A 90 -8.96 -11.42 10.03
CA ARG A 90 -10.30 -11.59 10.62
C ARG A 90 -10.45 -10.90 11.99
N LYS A 91 -9.36 -10.78 12.76
CA LYS A 91 -9.32 -10.15 14.09
C LYS A 91 -9.07 -8.63 14.06
N PHE A 92 -8.92 -8.02 12.89
CA PHE A 92 -8.64 -6.60 12.78
C PHE A 92 -9.93 -5.78 12.94
N GLU A 93 -9.94 -4.80 13.85
CA GLU A 93 -11.13 -4.05 14.25
C GLU A 93 -11.65 -3.13 13.13
N ALA A 94 -12.97 -2.99 13.03
CA ALA A 94 -13.61 -2.23 11.94
C ALA A 94 -13.27 -0.72 11.95
N TYR A 95 -13.09 -0.13 13.14
CA TYR A 95 -12.66 1.26 13.28
C TYR A 95 -11.25 1.45 12.69
N ASP A 96 -10.34 0.52 12.98
CA ASP A 96 -8.99 0.54 12.44
C ASP A 96 -8.98 0.30 10.92
N ARG A 97 -9.88 -0.55 10.39
CA ARG A 97 -10.04 -0.76 8.94
C ARG A 97 -10.37 0.54 8.22
N SER A 98 -11.32 1.31 8.75
CA SER A 98 -11.75 2.57 8.14
C SER A 98 -10.61 3.58 8.05
N ASN A 99 -9.78 3.66 9.10
CA ASN A 99 -8.59 4.51 9.11
C ASN A 99 -7.54 4.03 8.10
N VAL A 100 -7.24 2.73 8.06
CA VAL A 100 -6.29 2.14 7.09
C VAL A 100 -6.75 2.38 5.65
N ILE A 101 -8.05 2.20 5.35
CA ILE A 101 -8.63 2.48 4.03
C ILE A 101 -8.49 3.96 3.67
N SER A 102 -8.73 4.87 4.61
CA SER A 102 -8.56 6.31 4.39
C SER A 102 -7.12 6.68 4.04
N LEU A 103 -6.15 6.13 4.78
CA LEU A 103 -4.72 6.33 4.51
C LEU A 103 -4.31 5.72 3.17
N LEU A 104 -4.77 4.50 2.87
CA LEU A 104 -4.52 3.84 1.60
C LEU A 104 -5.05 4.67 0.42
N ARG A 105 -6.24 5.27 0.55
CA ARG A 105 -6.82 6.13 -0.48
C ARG A 105 -5.92 7.30 -0.83
N GLN A 106 -5.32 7.95 0.16
CA GLN A 106 -4.40 9.06 -0.04
C GLN A 106 -3.10 8.60 -0.71
N ALA A 107 -2.53 7.48 -0.25
CA ALA A 107 -1.31 6.93 -0.82
C ALA A 107 -1.50 6.48 -2.28
N VAL A 108 -2.63 5.85 -2.61
CA VAL A 108 -2.96 5.43 -3.98
C VAL A 108 -3.17 6.63 -4.91
N ALA A 109 -3.78 7.73 -4.41
CA ALA A 109 -3.93 8.94 -5.22
C ALA A 109 -2.58 9.44 -5.73
N ILE A 110 -1.58 9.48 -4.85
CA ILE A 110 -0.20 9.86 -5.21
C ILE A 110 0.44 8.85 -6.16
N LEU A 111 0.22 7.54 -5.94
CA LEU A 111 0.74 6.48 -6.81
C LEU A 111 0.26 6.65 -8.27
N ARG A 112 -1.01 7.06 -8.42
CA ARG A 112 -1.66 7.28 -9.72
C ARG A 112 -1.45 8.68 -10.27
N ASN A 113 -0.74 9.55 -9.53
CA ASN A 113 -0.58 10.96 -9.85
C ASN A 113 -1.94 11.68 -10.04
N GLU A 114 -2.91 11.35 -9.18
CA GLU A 114 -4.26 11.91 -9.14
C GLU A 114 -4.42 12.76 -7.86
N PRO A 115 -5.21 13.86 -7.89
CA PRO A 115 -5.45 14.68 -6.70
C PRO A 115 -6.26 13.95 -5.62
N VAL A 116 -7.11 13.01 -6.04
CA VAL A 116 -7.93 12.15 -5.19
C VAL A 116 -8.00 10.78 -5.87
N CYS A 117 -7.87 9.70 -5.09
CA CYS A 117 -8.07 8.35 -5.61
C CYS A 117 -9.56 8.13 -5.91
N LEU A 118 -9.87 7.96 -7.19
CA LEU A 118 -11.23 7.69 -7.68
C LEU A 118 -11.58 6.19 -7.67
N LEU A 119 -10.57 5.32 -7.54
CA LEU A 119 -10.80 3.89 -7.48
C LEU A 119 -11.50 3.51 -6.17
N PRO A 120 -12.54 2.67 -6.21
CA PRO A 120 -13.10 2.11 -4.99
C PRO A 120 -12.05 1.24 -4.30
N ILE A 121 -11.93 1.42 -2.98
CA ILE A 121 -11.15 0.51 -2.13
C ILE A 121 -12.12 -0.49 -1.52
N VAL A 122 -11.91 -1.77 -1.81
CA VAL A 122 -12.76 -2.87 -1.35
C VAL A 122 -11.97 -3.81 -0.46
N GLU A 123 -12.61 -4.34 0.57
CA GLU A 123 -12.02 -5.38 1.41
C GLU A 123 -12.09 -6.73 0.67
N LEU A 124 -10.94 -7.40 0.55
CA LEU A 124 -10.90 -8.78 0.10
C LEU A 124 -11.50 -9.65 1.21
N ASN A 125 -12.77 -10.03 1.07
CA ASN A 125 -13.37 -11.01 1.95
C ASN A 125 -12.63 -12.34 1.75
N ALA A 126 -11.88 -12.78 2.76
CA ALA A 126 -11.42 -14.16 2.81
C ALA A 126 -12.67 -15.04 2.69
N TRP A 127 -12.79 -15.76 1.58
CA TRP A 127 -13.88 -16.70 1.37
C TRP A 127 -13.99 -17.61 2.62
N PRO A 128 -15.22 -17.90 3.09
CA PRO A 128 -15.45 -18.69 4.30
C PRO A 128 -14.71 -20.02 4.29
#